data_AF-A0A5B7V5F0-F1
#
_entry.id   AF-A0A5B7V5F0-F1
#
_cell.length_a   1.000
_cell.length_b   1.000
_cell.length_c   1.000
_cell.angle_alpha   90.00
_cell.angle_beta   90.00
_cell.angle_gamma   90.00
#
_symmetry.space_group_name_H-M   'P 1'
#
loop_
_entity.id
_entity.type
_entity.pdbx_description
1 polymer ?
#
loop_
_entity_poly.entity_id
_entity_poly.type
_entity_poly.pdbx_seq_one_letter_code
_entity_poly.pdbx_strand_id
1 'polypeptide(L)'
;MVSSPNEEPMAYVVMIGGLPLAAASSLEAAQADAEEGEKRYAMKGESRWDEYRPGKEWRLMSRPEGRRRFAWTQRWVAAVPLLADDLSGGAS
;
A
#
# COMPACT_ATOMS: atom_id res chain seq x y z
N MET A 1 -21.48 19.35 18.86
CA MET A 1 -21.12 18.12 18.14
C MET A 1 -19.70 18.32 17.66
N VAL A 2 -18.75 17.53 18.15
CA VAL A 2 -17.35 17.61 17.70
C VAL A 2 -17.30 16.98 16.33
N SER A 3 -17.02 17.78 15.29
CA SER A 3 -16.74 17.26 13.95
C SER A 3 -15.59 16.28 14.07
N SER A 4 -15.83 15.02 13.71
CA SER A 4 -14.80 14.01 13.55
C SER A 4 -13.65 14.59 12.71
N PRO A 5 -12.38 14.27 13.01
CA PRO A 5 -11.28 14.68 12.16
C PRO A 5 -11.61 14.23 10.73
N ASN A 6 -11.60 15.18 9.82
CA ASN A 6 -11.82 14.97 8.41
C ASN A 6 -10.72 14.01 7.93
N GLU A 7 -10.99 12.71 7.91
CA GLU A 7 -10.09 11.74 7.28
C GLU A 7 -10.07 12.11 5.80
N GLU A 8 -9.01 12.79 5.38
CA GLU A 8 -8.83 13.11 3.97
C GLU A 8 -8.94 11.81 3.18
N PRO A 9 -9.71 11.79 2.07
CA PRO A 9 -9.86 10.58 1.29
C PRO A 9 -8.48 10.11 0.81
N MET A 10 -8.10 8.88 1.16
CA MET A 10 -6.82 8.30 0.79
C MET A 10 -6.99 7.26 -0.31
N ALA A 11 -6.04 7.22 -1.23
CA ALA A 11 -5.78 6.06 -2.07
C ALA A 11 -4.57 5.30 -1.55
N TYR A 12 -4.58 3.98 -1.71
CA TYR A 12 -3.50 3.09 -1.33
C TYR A 12 -2.85 2.56 -2.60
N VAL A 13 -1.63 2.98 -2.88
CA VAL A 13 -0.90 2.67 -4.12
C VAL A 13 0.06 1.52 -3.86
N VAL A 14 -0.11 0.44 -4.63
CA VAL A 14 0.82 -0.69 -4.67
C VAL A 14 2.04 -0.28 -5.49
N MET A 15 3.21 -0.46 -4.90
CA MET A 15 4.49 -0.08 -5.47
C MET A 15 5.38 -1.31 -5.65
N ILE A 16 6.23 -1.31 -6.68
CA ILE A 16 7.38 -2.23 -6.80
C ILE A 16 8.66 -1.43 -7.02
N GLY A 17 9.61 -1.55 -6.10
CA GLY A 17 10.78 -0.66 -6.11
C GLY A 17 10.32 0.81 -6.02
N GLY A 18 10.54 1.59 -7.09
CA GLY A 18 10.08 2.98 -7.22
C GLY A 18 8.89 3.20 -8.15
N LEU A 19 8.24 2.14 -8.65
CA LEU A 19 7.20 2.24 -9.67
C LEU A 19 5.80 1.92 -9.10
N PRO A 20 4.77 2.73 -9.41
CA PRO A 20 3.39 2.40 -9.07
C PRO A 20 2.85 1.31 -10.00
N LEU A 21 2.14 0.34 -9.43
CA LEU A 21 1.53 -0.78 -10.16
C LEU A 21 0.01 -0.71 -10.20
N ALA A 22 -0.61 -0.42 -9.07
CA ALA A 22 -2.06 -0.39 -8.90
C ALA A 22 -2.44 0.59 -7.79
N ALA A 23 -3.70 1.00 -7.77
CA ALA A 23 -4.26 1.81 -6.70
C ALA A 23 -5.57 1.20 -6.22
N ALA A 24 -5.81 1.25 -4.91
CA ALA A 24 -7.04 0.80 -4.27
C ALA A 24 -7.57 1.86 -3.31
N SER A 25 -8.87 1.81 -3.00
CA SER A 25 -9.50 2.68 -2.01
C SER A 25 -9.33 2.21 -0.56
N SER A 26 -8.75 1.03 -0.34
CA SER A 26 -8.47 0.49 1.00
C SER A 26 -7.09 -0.15 1.10
N LEU A 27 -6.51 -0.10 2.30
CA LEU A 27 -5.22 -0.72 2.59
C LEU A 27 -5.26 -2.23 2.36
N GLU A 28 -6.33 -2.90 2.82
CA GLU A 28 -6.51 -4.34 2.68
C GLU A 28 -6.49 -4.78 1.21
N ALA A 29 -7.21 -4.06 0.33
CA ALA A 29 -7.23 -4.38 -1.09
C ALA A 29 -5.85 -4.16 -1.74
N ALA A 30 -5.14 -3.09 -1.39
CA ALA A 30 -3.78 -2.86 -1.87
C ALA A 30 -2.79 -3.94 -1.38
N GLN A 31 -2.92 -4.36 -0.12
CA GLN A 31 -2.09 -5.42 0.45
C GLN A 31 -2.34 -6.77 -0.24
N ALA A 32 -3.60 -7.13 -0.49
CA ALA A 32 -3.95 -8.34 -1.21
C ALA A 32 -3.39 -8.36 -2.64
N ASP A 33 -3.47 -7.23 -3.36
CA ASP A 33 -2.94 -7.11 -4.72
C ASP A 33 -1.40 -7.17 -4.74
N ALA A 34 -0.74 -6.56 -3.75
CA ALA A 34 0.70 -6.67 -3.57
C ALA A 34 1.14 -8.11 -3.28
N GLU A 35 0.42 -8.84 -2.42
CA GLU A 35 0.70 -10.25 -2.13
C GLU A 35 0.50 -11.14 -3.36
N GLU A 36 -0.59 -10.94 -4.11
CA GLU A 36 -0.85 -11.67 -5.35
C GLU A 36 0.24 -11.42 -6.39
N GLY A 37 0.69 -10.17 -6.52
CA GLY A 37 1.83 -9.83 -7.36
C GLY A 37 3.12 -10.53 -6.91
N GLU A 38 3.36 -10.65 -5.60
CA GLU A 38 4.55 -11.30 -5.03
C GLU A 38 4.57 -12.80 -5.27
N LYS A 39 3.41 -13.48 -5.24
CA LYS A 39 3.31 -14.94 -5.44
C LYS A 39 3.98 -15.44 -6.72
N ARG A 40 4.05 -14.61 -7.77
CA ARG A 40 4.73 -14.94 -9.03
C ARG A 40 6.24 -15.19 -8.87
N TYR A 41 6.83 -14.62 -7.83
CA TYR A 41 8.27 -14.68 -7.55
C TYR A 41 8.59 -15.25 -6.17
N ALA A 42 7.59 -15.40 -5.31
CA ALA A 42 7.74 -15.88 -3.95
C ALA A 42 8.22 -17.34 -3.95
N MET A 43 9.30 -17.59 -3.21
CA MET A 43 9.60 -18.93 -2.75
C MET A 43 8.58 -19.34 -1.68
N LYS A 44 8.33 -20.65 -1.52
CA LYS A 44 7.52 -21.17 -0.40
C LYS A 44 8.00 -20.57 0.92
N GLY A 45 7.08 -20.16 1.77
CA GLY A 45 7.39 -19.49 3.03
C GLY A 45 6.24 -18.67 3.57
N GLU A 46 6.57 -17.77 4.48
CA GLU A 46 5.61 -16.88 5.14
C GLU A 46 5.77 -15.44 4.64
N SER A 47 4.66 -14.74 4.55
CA SER A 47 4.60 -13.30 4.28
C SER A 47 4.06 -12.57 5.50
N ARG A 48 4.51 -11.33 5.69
CA ARG A 48 3.98 -10.43 6.72
C ARG A 48 4.09 -8.98 6.26
N TRP A 49 3.25 -8.12 6.81
CA TRP A 49 3.33 -6.68 6.63
C TRP A 49 4.05 -6.01 7.79
N ASP A 50 4.89 -5.03 7.46
CA ASP A 50 5.44 -4.05 8.38
C ASP A 50 4.75 -2.71 8.15
N GLU A 51 4.35 -2.02 9.21
CA GLU A 51 4.02 -0.60 9.11
C GLU A 51 5.30 0.22 9.27
N TYR A 52 5.98 0.49 8.16
CA TYR A 52 7.29 1.15 8.17
C TYR A 52 7.18 2.64 8.51
N ARG A 53 6.14 3.29 7.98
CA ARG A 53 5.76 4.66 8.37
C ARG A 53 4.29 4.66 8.78
N PRO A 54 3.98 4.95 10.05
CA PRO A 54 2.61 4.90 10.57
C PRO A 54 1.61 5.66 9.70
N GLY A 55 0.58 4.96 9.24
CA GLY A 55 -0.50 5.49 8.40
C GLY A 55 -0.08 5.93 6.98
N LYS A 56 1.17 5.68 6.56
CA LYS A 56 1.71 6.22 5.31
C LYS A 56 2.35 5.15 4.42
N GLU A 57 3.04 4.19 5.02
CA GLU A 57 3.84 3.23 4.26
C GLU A 57 3.85 1.86 4.94
N TRP A 58 3.50 0.83 4.16
CA TRP A 58 3.53 -0.55 4.59
C TRP A 58 4.45 -1.37 3.69
N ARG A 59 5.36 -2.14 4.29
CA ARG A 59 6.36 -2.95 3.57
C ARG A 59 5.96 -4.41 3.63
N LEU A 60 5.88 -5.06 2.47
CA LEU A 60 5.72 -6.52 2.43
C LEU A 60 7.07 -7.16 2.74
N MET A 61 7.05 -8.10 3.67
CA MET A 61 8.20 -8.93 4.00
C MET A 61 7.89 -10.39 3.71
N SER A 62 8.90 -11.12 3.27
CA SER A 62 8.82 -12.57 3.11
C SER A 62 9.93 -13.28 3.88
N ARG A 63 9.62 -14.50 4.31
CA ARG A 63 10.57 -15.44 4.91
C ARG A 63 10.43 -16.76 4.16
N PRO A 64 11.39 -17.10 3.30
CA PRO A 64 11.42 -18.41 2.66
C PRO A 64 11.49 -19.53 3.70
N GLU A 65 10.89 -20.66 3.38
CA GLU A 65 10.93 -21.87 4.21
C GLU A 65 12.38 -22.28 4.51
N GLY A 66 12.63 -22.69 5.75
CA GLY A 66 13.98 -23.01 6.23
C GLY A 66 14.87 -21.80 6.51
N ARG A 67 14.43 -20.56 6.24
CA ARG A 67 15.13 -19.33 6.67
C ARG A 67 14.55 -18.80 7.97
N ARG A 68 15.42 -18.24 8.82
CA ARG A 68 15.01 -17.71 10.14
C ARG A 68 14.47 -16.28 10.09
N ARG A 69 14.91 -15.46 9.14
CA ARG A 69 14.66 -14.01 9.11
C ARG A 69 13.70 -13.64 7.98
N PHE A 70 12.81 -12.69 8.27
CA PHE A 70 12.07 -11.97 7.24
C PHE A 70 12.98 -10.94 6.58
N ALA A 71 12.78 -10.75 5.28
CA ALA A 71 13.42 -9.70 4.49
C ALA A 71 12.34 -8.92 3.73
N TRP A 72 12.59 -7.65 3.46
CA TRP A 72 11.72 -6.83 2.63
C TRP A 72 11.68 -7.37 1.20
N THR A 73 10.49 -7.46 0.63
CA THR A 73 10.34 -7.67 -0.81
C THR A 73 10.49 -6.33 -1.53
N GLN A 74 10.41 -6.34 -2.86
CA GLN A 74 10.35 -5.09 -3.62
C GLN A 74 8.98 -4.41 -3.51
N ARG A 75 7.96 -5.10 -2.96
CA ARG A 75 6.59 -4.61 -2.92
C ARG A 75 6.26 -3.90 -1.62
N TRP A 76 5.51 -2.82 -1.75
CA TRP A 76 5.09 -1.99 -0.64
C TRP A 76 3.84 -1.19 -1.01
N VAL A 77 3.17 -0.63 -0.02
CA VAL A 77 1.97 0.19 -0.19
C VAL A 77 2.23 1.59 0.35
N ALA A 78 1.88 2.60 -0.43
CA ALA A 78 1.89 4.01 -0.03
C ALA A 78 0.44 4.49 0.16
N ALA A 79 0.14 5.15 1.27
CA ALA A 79 -1.08 5.97 1.36
C ALA A 79 -0.80 7.35 0.73
N VAL A 80 -1.66 7.75 -0.20
CA VAL A 80 -1.59 9.05 -0.88
C VAL A 80 -2.93 9.78 -0.73
N PRO A 81 -2.93 11.07 -0.35
CA PRO A 81 -4.15 11.86 -0.34
C PRO A 81 -4.73 11.95 -1.76
N LEU A 82 -6.05 11.74 -1.87
CA LEU A 82 -6.79 12.10 -3.08
C LEU A 82 -7.03 13.60 -3.04
N LEU A 83 -6.47 14.32 -4.00
CA LEU A 83 -6.86 15.71 -4.24
C LEU A 83 -8.30 15.68 -4.74
N ALA A 84 -9.22 16.26 -3.97
CA ALA A 84 -10.53 16.62 -4.48
C ALA A 84 -10.29 17.70 -5.55
N ASP A 85 -10.48 17.32 -6.82
CA ASP A 85 -10.44 18.27 -7.92
C ASP A 85 -11.59 19.26 -7.70
N ASP A 86 -11.26 20.47 -7.28
CA ASP A 86 -12.21 21.57 -7.19
C ASP A 86 -12.51 22.05 -8.61
N LEU A 87 -13.28 21.25 -9.36
CA LEU A 87 -13.74 21.53 -10.74
C LEU A 87 -14.80 22.66 -10.77
N SER A 88 -14.71 23.61 -9.86
CA SER A 88 -15.56 24.80 -9.77
C SER A 88 -15.00 26.01 -10.53
N GLY A 89 -13.87 25.85 -11.22
CA GLY A 89 -13.13 26.95 -11.85
C GLY A 89 -13.35 27.11 -13.35
N GLY A 90 -14.44 27.79 -13.73
CA GLY A 90 -14.44 28.64 -14.94
C GLY A 90 -14.89 28.03 -16.26
N ALA A 91 -16.21 27.94 -16.45
CA ALA A 91 -16.80 28.29 -17.74
C ALA A 91 -17.47 29.67 -17.57
N SER A 92 -16.77 30.72 -18.02
CA SER A 92 -17.36 32.04 -18.28
C SER A 92 -17.79 32.14 -19.73
#